data_AF-A0A380DT45-F1
#
_entry.id   AF-A0A380DT45-F1
#
_cell.length_a   1.000
_cell.length_b   1.000
_cell.length_c   1.000
_cell.angle_alpha   90.00
_cell.angle_beta   90.00
_cell.angle_gamma   90.00
#
_symmetry.space_group_name_H-M   'P 1'
#
loop_
_entity.id
_entity.type
_entity.pdbx_description
1 polymer ?
#
loop_
_entity_poly.entity_id
_entity_poly.type
_entity_poly.pdbx_seq_one_letter_code
_entity_poly.pdbx_strand_id
1 'polypeptide(L)'
;MEGTHVSRTKLLEYRKPILLMSMALVFATVVGVGYFIHWIWPALPMPAAFAIAAILCPTDAVAVSAITRGKLLPKGSMTILEGESLLNDAAGIISFKIAVTALVTGTFSLFQAVEQFIISTILGVLIGAIIGFVVVRIRIDLTANKGLKDNNTLTFIQLLTPFVVYFLAEEVHASGIIAVVIAGLIPWFRTRSFN
;
A
#
# COMPACT_ATOMS: atom_id res chain seq x y z
N MET A 1 -7.26 -0.57 17.67
CA MET A 1 -5.78 -0.70 17.84
C MET A 1 -5.42 -2.12 17.43
N GLU A 2 -5.32 -2.40 16.14
CA GLU A 2 -5.26 -3.78 15.59
C GLU A 2 -4.11 -3.92 14.59
N GLY A 3 -2.89 -3.53 14.98
CA GLY A 3 -1.71 -3.61 14.10
C GLY A 3 -0.42 -4.09 14.77
N THR A 4 -0.48 -4.55 16.03
CA THR A 4 0.72 -4.73 16.87
C THR A 4 1.13 -6.18 17.16
N HIS A 5 0.40 -7.19 16.68
CA HIS A 5 0.69 -8.60 17.01
C HIS A 5 1.17 -9.47 15.85
N VAL A 6 1.52 -8.88 14.70
CA VAL A 6 2.19 -9.63 13.64
C VAL A 6 3.67 -9.78 13.99
N SER A 7 4.03 -10.95 14.51
CA SER A 7 5.42 -11.32 14.78
C SER A 7 6.25 -11.26 13.49
N ARG A 8 7.12 -10.25 13.41
CA ARG A 8 8.02 -9.97 12.27
C ARG A 8 8.82 -11.20 11.83
N THR A 9 9.12 -12.11 12.76
CA THR A 9 9.84 -13.36 12.54
C THR A 9 9.05 -14.37 11.71
N LYS A 10 7.71 -14.44 11.87
CA LYS A 10 6.86 -15.35 11.10
C LYS A 10 6.61 -14.89 9.67
N LEU A 11 6.49 -13.58 9.42
CA LEU A 11 6.42 -13.04 8.06
C LEU A 11 7.68 -13.36 7.23
N LEU A 12 8.85 -13.32 7.87
CA LEU A 12 10.14 -13.65 7.22
C LEU A 12 10.29 -15.15 6.92
N GLU A 13 9.62 -16.01 7.68
CA GLU A 13 9.66 -17.47 7.54
C GLU A 13 8.79 -17.94 6.36
N TYR A 14 7.61 -17.34 6.17
CA TYR A 14 6.66 -17.69 5.10
C TYR A 14 6.69 -16.77 3.87
N ARG A 15 7.67 -15.86 3.78
CA ARG A 15 7.80 -14.87 2.70
C ARG A 15 7.71 -15.43 1.28
N LYS A 16 8.35 -16.58 0.99
CA LYS A 16 8.35 -17.18 -0.35
C LYS A 16 6.94 -17.65 -0.76
N PRO A 17 6.25 -18.50 0.01
CA PRO A 17 4.87 -18.90 -0.30
C PRO A 17 3.90 -17.72 -0.36
N ILE A 18 4.02 -16.77 0.57
CA ILE A 18 3.13 -15.60 0.67
C ILE A 18 3.32 -14.64 -0.52
N LEU A 19 4.57 -14.40 -0.94
CA LEU A 19 4.87 -13.62 -2.15
C LEU A 19 4.40 -14.34 -3.42
N LEU A 20 4.61 -15.65 -3.51
CA LEU A 20 4.24 -16.42 -4.70
C LEU A 20 2.72 -16.51 -4.85
N MET A 21 1.98 -16.81 -3.78
CA MET A 21 0.52 -16.91 -3.82
C MET A 21 -0.14 -15.55 -4.05
N SER A 22 0.22 -14.51 -3.29
CA SER A 22 -0.42 -13.19 -3.47
C SER A 22 -0.14 -12.59 -4.85
N MET A 23 1.12 -12.56 -5.29
CA MET A 23 1.45 -11.99 -6.59
C MET A 23 0.94 -12.86 -7.73
N ALA A 24 1.17 -14.19 -7.71
CA ALA A 24 0.75 -15.03 -8.84
C ALA A 24 -0.77 -15.12 -8.97
N LEU A 25 -1.51 -15.16 -7.85
CA LEU A 25 -2.97 -15.17 -7.89
C LEU A 25 -3.48 -13.84 -8.47
N VAL A 26 -2.95 -12.70 -8.03
CA VAL A 26 -3.33 -11.38 -8.53
C VAL A 26 -3.03 -11.23 -10.02
N PHE A 27 -1.85 -11.63 -10.47
CA PHE A 27 -1.54 -11.59 -11.90
C PHE A 27 -2.43 -12.53 -12.70
N ALA A 28 -2.73 -13.73 -12.18
CA ALA A 28 -3.60 -14.69 -12.84
C ALA A 28 -5.04 -14.18 -12.95
N THR A 29 -5.59 -13.55 -11.91
CA THR A 29 -6.93 -12.95 -11.93
C THR A 29 -6.97 -11.72 -12.82
N VAL A 30 -5.98 -10.83 -12.77
CA VAL A 30 -5.91 -9.66 -13.67
C VAL A 30 -5.88 -10.08 -15.13
N VAL A 31 -5.05 -11.06 -15.47
CA VAL A 31 -4.96 -11.59 -16.83
C VAL A 31 -6.27 -12.28 -17.23
N GLY A 32 -6.75 -13.23 -16.42
CA GLY A 32 -7.94 -14.01 -16.74
C GLY A 32 -9.20 -13.16 -16.84
N VAL A 33 -9.47 -12.32 -15.85
CA VAL A 33 -10.63 -11.42 -15.82
C VAL A 33 -10.49 -10.32 -16.86
N GLY A 34 -9.28 -9.80 -17.11
CA GLY A 34 -9.07 -8.80 -18.16
C GLY A 34 -9.33 -9.35 -19.57
N TYR A 35 -8.89 -10.57 -19.87
CA TYR A 35 -9.25 -11.25 -21.11
C TYR A 35 -10.75 -11.51 -21.21
N PHE A 36 -11.39 -11.91 -20.11
CA PHE A 36 -12.83 -12.12 -20.07
C PHE A 36 -13.63 -10.84 -20.32
N ILE A 37 -13.23 -9.72 -19.70
CA ILE A 37 -13.86 -8.40 -19.92
C ILE A 37 -13.69 -7.95 -21.37
N HIS A 38 -12.50 -8.09 -21.93
CA HIS A 38 -12.26 -7.73 -23.33
C HIS A 38 -13.04 -8.63 -24.30
N TRP A 39 -13.25 -9.89 -23.96
CA TRP A 39 -14.07 -10.80 -24.75
C TRP A 39 -15.55 -10.39 -24.79
N ILE A 40 -16.10 -9.94 -23.65
CA ILE A 40 -17.49 -9.43 -23.57
C ILE A 40 -17.62 -8.06 -24.23
N TRP A 41 -16.59 -7.22 -24.12
CA TRP A 41 -16.58 -5.86 -24.68
C TRP A 41 -15.33 -5.60 -25.55
N PRO A 42 -15.32 -6.07 -26.82
CA PRO A 42 -14.13 -5.99 -27.69
C PRO A 42 -13.72 -4.56 -28.06
N ALA A 43 -14.67 -3.62 -28.04
CA ALA A 43 -14.39 -2.21 -28.27
C ALA A 43 -13.61 -1.54 -27.13
N LEU A 44 -13.52 -2.17 -25.96
CA LEU A 44 -12.72 -1.68 -24.84
C LEU A 44 -11.24 -2.02 -25.07
N PRO A 45 -10.31 -1.05 -25.03
CA PRO A 45 -8.89 -1.34 -25.16
C PRO A 45 -8.41 -2.35 -24.12
N MET A 46 -7.57 -3.31 -24.53
CA MET A 46 -7.04 -4.36 -23.64
C MET A 46 -6.45 -3.81 -22.31
N PRO A 47 -5.68 -2.70 -22.31
CA PRO A 47 -5.16 -2.14 -21.07
C PRO A 47 -6.26 -1.64 -20.12
N ALA A 48 -7.38 -1.13 -20.65
CA ALA A 48 -8.52 -0.71 -19.81
C ALA A 48 -9.22 -1.91 -19.18
N ALA A 49 -9.35 -3.02 -19.91
CA ALA A 49 -9.89 -4.28 -19.36
C ALA A 49 -9.02 -4.83 -18.22
N PHE A 50 -7.69 -4.79 -18.38
CA PHE A 50 -6.75 -5.16 -17.30
C PHE A 50 -6.80 -4.20 -16.11
N ALA A 51 -7.02 -2.91 -16.33
CA ALA A 51 -7.16 -1.94 -15.25
C ALA A 51 -8.42 -2.23 -14.40
N ILE A 52 -9.55 -2.54 -15.04
CA ILE A 52 -10.78 -2.94 -14.35
C ILE A 52 -10.56 -4.23 -13.56
N ALA A 53 -9.92 -5.23 -14.18
CA ALA A 53 -9.61 -6.49 -13.51
C ALA A 53 -8.68 -6.28 -12.30
N ALA A 54 -7.70 -5.37 -12.38
CA ALA A 54 -6.78 -5.04 -11.30
C ALA A 54 -7.44 -4.35 -10.12
N ILE A 55 -8.45 -3.49 -10.35
CA ILE A 55 -9.25 -2.89 -9.27
C ILE A 55 -10.14 -3.92 -8.57
N LEU A 56 -10.65 -4.92 -9.31
CA LEU A 56 -11.53 -5.96 -8.75
C LEU A 56 -10.77 -7.07 -8.03
N CYS A 57 -9.45 -7.15 -8.22
CA CYS A 57 -8.63 -8.24 -7.75
C CYS A 57 -8.39 -8.30 -6.22
N PRO A 58 -8.19 -7.19 -5.48
CA PRO A 58 -7.86 -7.27 -4.07
C PRO A 58 -8.94 -8.03 -3.30
N THR A 59 -8.57 -9.20 -2.77
CA THR A 59 -9.47 -10.08 -2.01
C THR A 59 -9.33 -9.74 -0.53
N ASP A 60 -10.44 -9.33 0.07
CA ASP A 60 -10.42 -8.74 1.40
C ASP A 60 -10.30 -9.81 2.50
N ALA A 61 -9.09 -10.01 3.03
CA ALA A 61 -8.88 -10.87 4.20
C ALA A 61 -9.65 -10.38 5.43
N VAL A 62 -10.00 -9.09 5.49
CA VAL A 62 -10.81 -8.53 6.58
C VAL A 62 -12.21 -9.13 6.57
N ALA A 63 -12.78 -9.38 5.39
CA ALA A 63 -14.08 -10.04 5.24
C ALA A 63 -14.04 -11.48 5.76
N VAL A 64 -12.99 -12.23 5.44
CA VAL A 64 -12.80 -13.62 5.93
C VAL A 64 -12.53 -13.63 7.44
N SER A 65 -11.69 -12.71 7.92
CA SER A 65 -11.42 -12.48 9.35
C SER A 65 -12.70 -12.25 10.16
N ALA A 66 -13.63 -11.43 9.63
CA ALA A 66 -14.90 -11.12 10.29
C ALA A 66 -15.83 -12.34 10.38
N ILE A 67 -15.85 -13.20 9.36
CA ILE A 67 -16.67 -14.43 9.35
C ILE A 67 -16.06 -15.50 10.28
N THR A 68 -14.74 -15.49 10.44
CA THR A 68 -14.02 -16.47 11.25
C THR A 68 -13.82 -16.03 12.71
N ARG A 69 -14.25 -14.81 13.06
CA ARG A 69 -14.26 -14.28 14.42
C ARG A 69 -15.09 -15.20 15.32
N GLY A 70 -14.44 -15.80 16.34
CA GLY A 70 -15.07 -16.71 17.29
C GLY A 70 -14.92 -18.20 16.97
N LYS A 71 -14.27 -18.58 15.86
CA LYS A 71 -13.86 -19.97 15.58
C LYS A 71 -12.38 -20.18 15.90
N LEU A 72 -12.04 -21.38 16.39
CA LEU A 72 -10.64 -21.78 16.63
C LEU A 72 -9.94 -21.98 15.29
N LEU A 73 -9.25 -20.94 14.82
CA LEU A 73 -8.33 -21.04 13.69
C LEU A 73 -7.01 -21.70 14.13
N PRO A 74 -6.40 -22.55 13.29
CA PRO A 74 -5.05 -23.07 13.53
C PRO A 74 -4.05 -21.93 13.78
N LYS A 75 -3.06 -22.18 14.64
CA LYS A 75 -2.07 -21.16 15.03
C LYS A 75 -1.36 -20.61 13.79
N GLY A 76 -1.53 -19.32 13.53
CA GLY A 76 -0.84 -18.59 12.44
C GLY A 76 -1.66 -18.37 11.18
N SER A 77 -2.84 -18.99 11.01
CA SER A 77 -3.70 -18.78 9.83
C SER A 77 -4.12 -17.32 9.67
N MET A 78 -4.41 -16.63 10.78
CA MET A 78 -4.75 -15.20 10.76
C MET A 78 -3.59 -14.34 10.23
N THR A 79 -2.36 -14.65 10.65
CA THR A 79 -1.14 -13.92 10.23
C THR A 79 -0.81 -14.16 8.77
N ILE A 80 -1.07 -15.37 8.26
CA ILE A 80 -0.89 -15.69 6.84
C ILE A 80 -1.92 -14.92 6.02
N LEU A 81 -3.18 -14.91 6.44
CA LEU A 81 -4.27 -14.22 5.74
C LEU A 81 -4.07 -12.69 5.73
N GLU A 82 -3.64 -12.10 6.84
CA GLU A 82 -3.26 -10.68 6.90
C GLU A 82 -2.07 -10.37 5.98
N GLY A 83 -1.06 -11.23 5.95
CA GLY A 83 0.09 -11.09 5.06
C GLY A 83 -0.28 -11.22 3.57
N GLU A 84 -1.19 -12.12 3.24
CA GLU A 84 -1.72 -12.31 1.88
C GLU A 84 -2.51 -11.09 1.41
N SER A 85 -3.42 -10.57 2.25
CA SER A 85 -4.22 -9.37 1.93
C SER A 85 -3.35 -8.15 1.66
N LEU A 86 -2.35 -7.90 2.51
CA LEU A 86 -1.46 -6.75 2.37
C LEU A 86 -0.68 -6.79 1.06
N LEU A 87 -0.24 -7.98 0.65
CA LEU A 87 0.46 -8.14 -0.63
C LEU A 87 -0.50 -8.10 -1.82
N ASN A 88 -1.72 -8.62 -1.69
CA ASN A 88 -2.75 -8.52 -2.73
C ASN A 88 -3.14 -7.08 -3.02
N ASP A 89 -3.31 -6.24 -1.99
CA ASP A 89 -3.59 -4.81 -2.16
C ASP A 89 -2.46 -4.11 -2.92
N ALA A 90 -1.20 -4.38 -2.52
CA ALA A 90 -0.04 -3.82 -3.19
C ALA A 90 0.08 -4.28 -4.65
N ALA A 91 -0.09 -5.58 -4.91
CA ALA A 91 -0.02 -6.15 -6.25
C ALA A 91 -1.16 -5.67 -7.16
N GLY A 92 -2.37 -5.51 -6.62
CA GLY A 92 -3.53 -4.96 -7.33
C GLY A 92 -3.30 -3.52 -7.77
N ILE A 93 -2.82 -2.67 -6.87
CA ILE A 93 -2.49 -1.27 -7.19
C ILE A 93 -1.36 -1.17 -8.22
N ILE A 94 -0.31 -1.99 -8.11
CA ILE A 94 0.79 -2.02 -9.08
C ILE A 94 0.26 -2.43 -10.45
N SER A 95 -0.53 -3.50 -10.51
CA SER A 95 -1.12 -4.00 -11.76
C SER A 95 -2.04 -2.96 -12.40
N PHE A 96 -2.83 -2.26 -11.58
CA PHE A 96 -3.69 -1.16 -12.03
C PHE A 96 -2.86 -0.02 -12.63
N LYS A 97 -1.80 0.44 -11.94
CA LYS A 97 -0.92 1.49 -12.47
C LYS A 97 -0.28 1.09 -13.80
N ILE A 98 0.21 -0.15 -13.92
CA ILE A 98 0.80 -0.65 -15.18
C ILE A 98 -0.25 -0.64 -16.30
N ALA A 99 -1.47 -1.10 -16.03
CA ALA A 99 -2.55 -1.15 -17.00
C ALA A 99 -2.99 0.26 -17.45
N VAL A 100 -3.11 1.22 -16.52
CA VAL A 100 -3.43 2.63 -16.84
C VAL A 100 -2.29 3.29 -17.62
N THR A 101 -1.03 3.08 -17.24
CA THR A 101 0.11 3.60 -18.00
C THR A 101 0.12 3.05 -19.42
N ALA A 102 -0.11 1.74 -19.60
CA ALA A 102 -0.22 1.14 -20.93
C ALA A 102 -1.41 1.68 -21.74
N LEU A 103 -2.53 2.03 -21.08
CA LEU A 103 -3.68 2.66 -21.70
C LEU A 103 -3.36 4.07 -22.22
N VAL A 104 -2.68 4.88 -21.41
CA VAL A 104 -2.37 6.28 -21.71
C VAL A 104 -1.23 6.41 -22.73
N THR A 105 -0.23 5.54 -22.65
CA THR A 105 0.96 5.57 -23.52
C THR A 105 0.77 4.81 -24.83
N GLY A 106 -0.26 3.95 -24.93
CA GLY A 106 -0.54 3.11 -26.10
C GLY A 106 0.52 2.05 -26.42
N THR A 107 1.58 1.96 -25.61
CA THR A 107 2.68 1.01 -25.80
C THR A 107 2.92 0.23 -24.50
N PHE A 108 2.96 -1.09 -24.61
CA PHE A 108 3.28 -1.96 -23.47
C PHE A 108 4.79 -2.20 -23.44
N SER A 109 5.50 -1.48 -22.57
CA SER A 109 6.90 -1.76 -22.25
C SER A 109 7.02 -2.18 -20.80
N LEU A 110 7.09 -3.49 -20.57
CA LEU A 110 7.29 -4.05 -19.23
C LEU A 110 8.55 -3.49 -18.57
N PHE A 111 9.61 -3.25 -19.36
CA PHE A 111 10.86 -2.68 -18.87
C PHE A 111 10.67 -1.26 -18.35
N GLN A 112 10.01 -0.39 -19.11
CA GLN A 112 9.72 0.99 -18.69
C GLN A 112 8.78 1.04 -17.49
N ALA A 113 7.80 0.13 -17.43
CA ALA A 113 6.89 0.04 -16.29
C ALA A 113 7.61 -0.37 -15.00
N VAL A 114 8.51 -1.37 -15.07
CA VAL A 114 9.33 -1.80 -13.93
C VAL A 114 10.32 -0.70 -13.53
N GLU A 115 10.96 -0.03 -14.49
CA GLU A 115 11.86 1.09 -14.24
C GLU A 115 11.14 2.26 -13.53
N GLN A 116 10.00 2.70 -14.06
CA GLN A 116 9.17 3.73 -13.44
C GLN A 116 8.68 3.31 -12.04
N PHE A 117 8.33 2.03 -11.86
CA PHE A 117 7.93 1.52 -10.55
C PHE A 117 9.08 1.57 -9.53
N ILE A 118 10.29 1.15 -9.93
CA ILE A 118 11.47 1.20 -9.05
C ILE A 118 11.80 2.66 -8.69
N ILE A 119 11.86 3.55 -9.69
CA ILE A 119 12.17 4.97 -9.49
C ILE A 119 11.13 5.62 -8.57
N SER A 120 9.84 5.45 -8.87
CA SER A 120 8.75 6.02 -8.06
C SER A 120 8.72 5.46 -6.63
N THR A 121 9.10 4.18 -6.44
CA THR A 121 9.22 3.58 -5.11
C THR A 121 10.37 4.20 -4.32
N ILE A 122 11.56 4.31 -4.91
CA ILE A 122 12.74 4.92 -4.24
C ILE A 122 12.46 6.38 -3.88
N LEU A 123 11.93 7.16 -4.83
CA LEU A 123 11.53 8.55 -4.57
C LEU A 123 10.46 8.62 -3.48
N GLY A 124 9.47 7.72 -3.50
CA GLY A 124 8.42 7.64 -2.49
C GLY A 124 8.99 7.41 -1.10
N VAL A 125 9.99 6.52 -0.97
CA VAL A 125 10.69 6.29 0.30
C VAL A 125 11.41 7.55 0.78
N LEU A 126 12.16 8.21 -0.11
CA LEU A 126 12.91 9.43 0.24
C LEU A 126 11.97 10.56 0.68
N ILE A 127 10.92 10.81 -0.08
CA ILE A 127 9.95 11.89 0.19
C ILE A 127 9.15 11.59 1.46
N GLY A 128 8.67 10.35 1.61
CA GLY A 128 8.00 9.92 2.83
C GLY A 128 8.89 10.08 4.06
N ALA A 129 10.20 9.78 3.92
CA ALA A 129 11.16 9.97 4.99
C ALA A 129 11.34 11.44 5.37
N ILE A 130 11.49 12.32 4.38
CA ILE A 130 11.68 13.76 4.58
C ILE A 130 10.43 14.38 5.20
N ILE A 131 9.26 14.18 4.60
CA ILE A 131 8.01 14.78 5.07
C ILE A 131 7.63 14.22 6.45
N GLY A 132 7.76 12.91 6.66
CA GLY A 132 7.51 12.30 7.97
C GLY A 132 8.41 12.91 9.06
N PHE A 133 9.68 13.16 8.77
CA PHE A 133 10.59 13.82 9.71
C PHE A 133 10.14 15.26 10.04
N VAL A 134 9.74 16.03 9.02
CA VAL A 134 9.23 17.39 9.17
C VAL A 134 7.95 17.41 10.02
N VAL A 135 7.00 16.50 9.76
CA VAL A 135 5.75 16.41 10.52
C VAL A 135 6.02 16.09 11.99
N VAL A 136 6.95 15.18 12.30
CA VAL A 136 7.30 14.89 13.70
C VAL A 136 8.02 16.08 14.33
N ARG A 137 8.88 16.80 13.61
CA ARG A 137 9.51 18.04 14.10
C ARG A 137 8.48 19.09 14.47
N ILE A 138 7.53 19.38 13.58
CA ILE A 138 6.45 20.34 13.82
C ILE A 138 5.66 19.97 15.07
N ARG A 139 5.30 18.68 15.24
CA ARG A 139 4.59 18.21 16.44
C ARG A 139 5.36 18.43 17.73
N ILE A 140 6.67 18.13 17.72
CA ILE A 140 7.54 18.34 18.88
C ILE A 140 7.65 19.83 19.19
N ASP A 141 7.89 20.68 18.19
CA ASP A 141 8.01 22.13 18.40
C ASP A 141 6.70 22.75 18.92
N LEU A 142 5.55 22.31 18.41
CA LEU A 142 4.23 22.76 18.89
C LEU A 142 3.97 22.33 20.34
N THR A 143 4.38 21.12 20.71
CA THR A 143 4.16 20.57 22.06
C THR A 143 5.16 21.13 23.09
N ALA A 144 6.45 21.23 22.71
CA ALA A 144 7.55 21.60 23.60
C ALA A 144 7.76 23.12 23.72
N ASN A 145 7.70 23.87 22.62
CA ASN A 145 7.99 25.32 22.63
C ASN A 145 6.75 26.19 22.77
N LYS A 146 5.59 25.74 22.25
CA LYS A 146 4.35 26.55 22.29
C LYS A 146 3.37 26.12 23.39
N GLY A 147 3.68 25.06 24.13
CA GLY A 147 2.82 24.56 25.21
C GLY A 147 1.42 24.13 24.74
N LEU A 148 1.22 23.93 23.44
CA LEU A 148 -0.06 23.53 22.87
C LEU A 148 -0.33 22.06 23.25
N LYS A 149 -1.16 21.88 24.28
CA LYS A 149 -1.73 20.59 24.68
C LYS A 149 -3.11 20.34 24.07
N ASP A 150 -3.51 21.17 23.13
CA ASP A 150 -4.82 21.06 22.52
C ASP A 150 -4.89 19.83 21.60
N ASN A 151 -5.48 18.75 22.13
CA ASN A 151 -5.58 17.45 21.47
C ASN A 151 -6.27 17.53 20.11
N ASN A 152 -7.16 18.52 19.90
CA ASN A 152 -7.88 18.68 18.65
C ASN A 152 -6.91 19.04 17.52
N THR A 153 -6.01 20.01 17.73
CA THR A 153 -5.05 20.46 16.71
C THR A 153 -4.09 19.35 16.30
N LEU A 154 -3.57 18.58 17.26
CA LEU A 154 -2.68 17.45 16.99
C LEU A 154 -3.40 16.32 16.23
N THR A 155 -4.68 16.08 16.53
CA THR A 155 -5.51 15.10 15.83
C THR A 155 -5.78 15.52 14.39
N PHE A 156 -6.10 16.79 14.14
CA PHE A 156 -6.26 17.33 12.79
C PHE A 156 -4.99 17.18 11.95
N ILE A 157 -3.83 17.50 12.52
CA ILE A 157 -2.53 17.29 11.85
C ILE A 157 -2.36 15.81 11.51
N GLN A 158 -2.70 14.89 12.42
CA GLN A 158 -2.63 13.45 12.15
C GLN A 158 -3.52 12.99 11.02
N LEU A 159 -4.74 13.51 10.96
CA LEU A 159 -5.71 13.17 9.94
C LEU A 159 -5.28 13.71 8.56
N LEU A 160 -4.70 14.91 8.51
CA LEU A 160 -4.26 15.56 7.28
C LEU A 160 -2.92 15.04 6.74
N THR A 161 -2.04 14.57 7.63
CA THR A 161 -0.70 14.08 7.26
C THR A 161 -0.71 13.11 6.06
N PRO A 162 -1.51 12.02 6.04
CA PRO A 162 -1.48 11.08 4.91
C PRO A 162 -1.88 11.74 3.58
N PHE A 163 -2.85 12.66 3.57
CA PHE A 163 -3.26 13.35 2.35
C PHE A 163 -2.17 14.27 1.84
N VAL A 164 -1.56 15.07 2.71
CA VAL A 164 -0.48 15.99 2.33
C VAL A 164 0.73 15.24 1.81
N VAL A 165 1.14 14.17 2.50
CA VAL A 165 2.27 13.32 2.07
C VAL A 165 1.98 12.67 0.71
N TYR A 166 0.77 12.16 0.52
CA TYR A 166 0.36 11.54 -0.75
C TYR A 166 0.44 12.54 -1.91
N PHE A 167 -0.21 13.70 -1.78
CA PHE A 167 -0.25 14.71 -2.84
C PHE A 167 1.14 15.22 -3.19
N LEU A 168 1.95 15.57 -2.18
CA LEU A 168 3.31 16.08 -2.42
C LEU A 168 4.22 15.05 -3.10
N ALA A 169 4.02 13.76 -2.82
CA ALA A 169 4.76 12.70 -3.48
C ALA A 169 4.29 12.50 -4.93
N GLU A 170 2.99 12.58 -5.22
CA GLU A 170 2.51 12.43 -6.60
C GLU A 170 2.92 13.59 -7.51
N GLU A 171 3.00 14.82 -7.00
CA GLU A 171 3.47 16.00 -7.77
C GLU A 171 4.89 15.84 -8.32
N VAL A 172 5.73 15.04 -7.66
CA VAL A 172 7.09 14.73 -8.10
C VAL A 172 7.22 13.33 -8.71
N HIS A 173 6.10 12.76 -9.16
CA HIS A 173 6.00 11.43 -9.77
C HIS A 173 6.51 10.29 -8.88
N ALA A 174 6.51 10.49 -7.55
CA ALA A 174 6.84 9.46 -6.59
C ALA A 174 5.61 8.64 -6.18
N SER A 175 5.83 7.47 -5.60
CA SER A 175 4.74 6.65 -5.09
C SER A 175 4.17 7.23 -3.80
N GLY A 176 3.06 7.96 -3.92
CA GLY A 176 2.38 8.59 -2.78
C GLY A 176 1.97 7.60 -1.68
N ILE A 177 1.56 6.39 -2.07
CA ILE A 177 1.22 5.32 -1.12
C ILE A 177 2.44 4.93 -0.29
N ILE A 178 3.58 4.68 -0.95
CA ILE A 178 4.83 4.33 -0.26
C ILE A 178 5.29 5.49 0.62
N ALA A 179 5.19 6.74 0.14
CA ALA A 179 5.54 7.91 0.91
C ALA A 179 4.72 8.03 2.20
N VAL A 180 3.40 7.80 2.14
CA VAL A 180 2.50 7.79 3.31
C VAL A 180 2.88 6.71 4.31
N VAL A 181 3.15 5.49 3.83
CA VAL A 181 3.56 4.37 4.69
C VAL A 181 4.86 4.70 5.42
N ILE A 182 5.88 5.19 4.71
CA ILE A 182 7.17 5.56 5.30
C ILE A 182 6.99 6.72 6.29
N ALA A 183 6.22 7.75 5.94
CA ALA A 183 5.95 8.88 6.82
C ALA A 183 5.24 8.44 8.12
N GLY A 184 4.33 7.46 8.04
CA GLY A 184 3.63 6.87 9.19
C GLY A 184 4.53 6.03 10.10
N LEU A 185 5.60 5.44 9.56
CA LEU A 185 6.56 4.64 10.33
C LEU A 185 7.56 5.48 11.13
N ILE A 186 7.89 6.69 10.68
CA ILE A 186 8.89 7.56 11.33
C ILE A 186 8.58 7.90 12.79
N PRO A 187 7.34 8.32 13.16
CA PRO A 187 6.98 8.55 14.55
C PRO A 187 7.30 7.34 15.44
N TRP A 188 7.03 6.12 14.94
CA TRP A 188 7.21 4.87 15.69
C TRP A 188 8.68 4.59 16.04
N PHE A 189 9.61 4.88 15.13
CA PHE A 189 11.05 4.74 15.40
C PHE A 189 11.54 5.71 16.47
N ARG A 190 11.00 6.93 16.53
CA ARG A 190 11.45 7.93 17.50
C ARG A 190 10.88 7.71 18.90
N THR A 191 9.65 7.19 19.05
CA THR A 191 9.08 6.90 20.38
C THR A 191 9.84 5.81 21.13
N ARG A 192 10.53 4.91 20.41
CA ARG A 192 11.33 3.82 20.99
C ARG A 192 12.72 4.26 21.47
N SER A 193 13.18 5.46 21.13
CA SER A 193 14.47 6.00 21.59
C SER A 193 14.39 6.66 22.97
N PHE A 194 13.20 6.82 23.54
CA PHE A 194 12.96 7.47 24.82
C PHE A 194 12.45 6.53 25.91
N ASN A 195 12.44 5.21 25.66
CA ASN A 195 12.18 4.15 26.64
C ASN A 195 13.34 3.17 26.70
#